data_AF-A0A2I9EJG2-F1
#
_entry.id   AF-A0A2I9EJG2-F1
#
_cell.length_a   1.000
_cell.length_b   1.000
_cell.length_c   1.000
_cell.angle_alpha   90.00
_cell.angle_beta   90.00
_cell.angle_gamma   90.00
#
_symmetry.space_group_name_H-M   'P 1'
#
loop_
_entity.id
_entity.type
_entity.pdbx_description
1 polymer ?
#
loop_
_entity_poly.entity_id
_entity_poly.type
_entity_poly.pdbx_seq_one_letter_code
_entity_poly.pdbx_strand_id
1 'polypeptide(L)'
;MDVSQDWYGYGKNGTWPDCDMIPLGRLSIRGEVGEDRMTNLTRDEQYTLMTFFTIFKSPLFFGGDLPSNDEFTLSLLTNKEVLKMHSENSQVTQLFKEEGKMAITSKNEKEGYIYLALFNTSDDKDLTIEVKLDGLGLKDDVRITNMWSGEEVDPIGEVLVEKLSSHASGLYKIELIH
;
A
#
# COMPACT_ATOMS: atom_id res chain seq x y z
N MET A 1 -9.85 7.67 1.17
CA MET A 1 -8.52 8.15 0.73
C MET A 1 -8.53 9.61 0.23
N ASP A 2 -9.64 10.36 0.32
CA ASP A 2 -9.66 11.78 -0.06
C ASP A 2 -9.01 12.69 0.99
N VAL A 3 -9.16 12.36 2.28
CA VAL A 3 -8.63 13.15 3.40
C VAL A 3 -7.10 13.30 3.37
N SER A 4 -6.39 12.36 2.75
CA SER A 4 -4.93 12.38 2.65
C SER A 4 -4.39 13.22 1.49
N GLN A 5 -5.24 13.70 0.57
CA GLN A 5 -4.79 14.37 -0.65
C GLN A 5 -4.00 15.65 -0.38
N ASP A 6 -4.43 16.43 0.61
CA ASP A 6 -3.76 17.68 0.95
C ASP A 6 -2.41 17.48 1.67
N TRP A 7 -2.07 16.23 2.01
CA TRP A 7 -0.88 15.89 2.80
C TRP A 7 0.32 15.42 1.96
N TYR A 8 0.13 15.14 0.65
CA TYR A 8 1.26 14.81 -0.23
C TYR A 8 2.29 15.95 -0.24
N GLY A 9 3.57 15.61 -0.12
CA GLY A 9 4.68 16.58 -0.08
C GLY A 9 4.94 17.24 1.29
N TYR A 10 4.08 17.02 2.30
CA TYR A 10 4.29 17.51 3.67
C TYR A 10 5.02 16.52 4.58
N GLY A 11 5.09 15.23 4.20
CA GLY A 11 5.90 14.24 4.91
C GLY A 11 7.41 14.42 4.65
N LYS A 12 8.08 15.26 5.45
CA LYS A 12 9.53 15.54 5.35
C LYS A 12 10.11 15.96 6.69
N ASN A 13 11.43 15.87 6.84
CA ASN A 13 12.15 16.40 8.00
C ASN A 13 11.65 15.90 9.38
N GLY A 14 11.23 14.63 9.46
CA GLY A 14 10.74 14.03 10.71
C GLY A 14 9.26 14.29 11.01
N THR A 15 8.51 14.90 10.08
CA THR A 15 7.04 14.95 10.14
C THR A 15 6.44 13.90 9.22
N TRP A 16 5.41 13.22 9.71
CA TRP A 16 4.74 12.13 9.00
C TRP A 16 3.24 12.40 9.00
N PRO A 17 2.57 12.41 7.83
CA PRO A 17 1.12 12.45 7.77
C PRO A 17 0.54 11.24 8.50
N ASP A 18 -0.21 11.48 9.56
CA ASP A 18 -0.79 10.42 10.39
C ASP A 18 -2.16 10.02 9.87
N CYS A 19 -2.29 8.75 9.48
CA CYS A 19 -3.54 8.15 9.02
C CYS A 19 -4.36 7.50 10.14
N ASP A 20 -3.99 7.75 11.40
CA ASP A 20 -4.59 7.19 12.63
C ASP A 20 -4.13 5.74 12.92
N MET A 21 -4.69 5.12 13.95
CA MET A 21 -4.39 3.75 14.36
C MET A 21 -4.88 2.71 13.34
N ILE A 22 -4.17 1.59 13.27
CA ILE A 22 -4.46 0.43 12.40
C ILE A 22 -5.54 -0.44 13.07
N PRO A 23 -6.79 -0.51 12.55
CA PRO A 23 -7.88 -1.25 13.16
C PRO A 23 -7.89 -2.70 12.67
N LEU A 24 -6.83 -3.45 12.96
CA LEU A 24 -6.66 -4.86 12.59
C LEU A 24 -6.64 -5.78 13.83
N GLY A 25 -6.86 -7.08 13.61
CA GLY A 25 -6.91 -8.07 14.68
C GLY A 25 -8.18 -7.96 15.53
N ARG A 26 -8.07 -8.33 16.82
CA ARG A 26 -9.16 -8.26 17.80
C ARG A 26 -9.21 -6.87 18.44
N LEU A 27 -10.36 -6.21 18.37
CA LEU A 27 -10.57 -4.82 18.74
C LEU A 27 -11.67 -4.69 19.80
N SER A 28 -11.68 -3.55 20.49
CA SER A 28 -12.72 -3.14 21.44
C SER A 28 -13.01 -4.14 22.57
N ILE A 29 -12.02 -4.92 23.04
CA ILE A 29 -12.16 -5.83 24.20
C ILE A 29 -12.76 -5.12 25.41
N ARG A 30 -12.40 -3.84 25.60
CA ARG A 30 -12.98 -2.90 26.58
C ARG A 30 -13.23 -1.53 25.95
N GLY A 31 -13.58 -1.49 24.67
CA GLY A 31 -13.77 -0.23 23.95
C GLY A 31 -14.93 0.57 24.54
N GLU A 32 -14.79 1.90 24.60
CA GLU A 32 -15.90 2.79 25.03
C GLU A 32 -17.07 2.74 24.04
N VAL A 33 -16.77 2.50 22.76
CA VAL A 33 -17.72 2.37 21.66
C VAL A 33 -17.49 1.05 20.91
N GLY A 34 -18.57 0.30 20.72
CA GLY A 34 -18.57 -0.99 20.04
C GLY A 34 -18.22 -2.16 20.95
N GLU A 35 -18.59 -3.36 20.51
CA GLU A 35 -18.33 -4.61 21.23
C GLU A 35 -17.01 -5.26 20.78
N ASP A 36 -16.53 -6.18 21.61
CA ASP A 36 -15.38 -7.06 21.33
C ASP A 36 -15.61 -7.84 20.03
N ARG A 37 -14.70 -7.67 19.08
CA ARG A 37 -14.82 -8.24 17.74
C ARG A 37 -13.47 -8.37 17.06
N MET A 38 -13.42 -9.18 16.02
CA MET A 38 -12.37 -9.04 15.00
C MET A 38 -12.65 -7.83 14.11
N THR A 39 -11.63 -7.32 13.44
CA THR A 39 -11.80 -6.29 12.42
C THR A 39 -12.90 -6.66 11.43
N ASN A 40 -13.71 -5.68 11.04
CA ASN A 40 -14.77 -5.85 10.04
C ASN A 40 -14.25 -5.76 8.61
N LEU A 41 -12.96 -5.45 8.44
CA LEU A 41 -12.33 -5.37 7.13
C LEU A 41 -12.12 -6.77 6.56
N THR A 42 -12.53 -6.94 5.31
CA THR A 42 -12.15 -8.09 4.49
C THR A 42 -10.64 -8.15 4.30
N ARG A 43 -10.09 -9.30 3.91
CA ARG A 43 -8.64 -9.43 3.70
C ARG A 43 -8.09 -8.45 2.66
N ASP A 44 -8.85 -8.18 1.60
CA ASP A 44 -8.48 -7.21 0.57
C ASP A 44 -8.44 -5.79 1.13
N GLU A 45 -9.42 -5.42 1.95
CA GLU A 45 -9.42 -4.13 2.64
C GLU A 45 -8.27 -4.00 3.66
N GLN A 46 -7.90 -5.10 4.33
CA GLN A 46 -6.75 -5.10 5.24
C GLN A 46 -5.43 -4.92 4.48
N TYR A 47 -5.26 -5.58 3.33
CA TYR A 47 -4.13 -5.32 2.44
C TYR A 47 -4.14 -3.89 1.91
N THR A 48 -5.30 -3.36 1.50
CA THR A 48 -5.46 -1.99 1.04
C THR A 48 -5.09 -0.96 2.10
N LEU A 49 -5.54 -1.17 3.34
CA LEU A 49 -5.15 -0.33 4.48
C LEU A 49 -3.63 -0.35 4.68
N MET A 50 -3.04 -1.54 4.78
CA MET A 50 -1.60 -1.68 5.04
C MET A 50 -0.76 -1.14 3.88
N THR A 51 -1.14 -1.42 2.63
CA THR A 51 -0.49 -0.87 1.43
C THR A 51 -0.52 0.65 1.46
N PHE A 52 -1.69 1.26 1.74
CA PHE A 52 -1.83 2.71 1.78
C PHE A 52 -0.98 3.32 2.91
N PHE A 53 -1.08 2.81 4.13
CA PHE A 53 -0.34 3.34 5.28
C PHE A 53 1.18 3.24 5.07
N THR A 54 1.65 2.13 4.51
CA THR A 54 3.07 1.87 4.31
C THR A 54 3.66 2.70 3.19
N ILE A 55 3.01 2.80 2.03
CA ILE A 55 3.52 3.64 0.92
C ILE A 55 3.39 5.13 1.23
N PHE A 56 2.34 5.54 1.95
CA PHE A 56 2.12 6.92 2.36
C PHE A 56 3.04 7.36 3.50
N LYS A 57 3.78 6.41 4.09
CA LYS A 57 4.72 6.64 5.20
C LYS A 57 4.04 7.17 6.46
N SER A 58 2.81 6.70 6.73
CA SER A 58 2.10 6.97 7.97
C SER A 58 2.80 6.28 9.15
N PRO A 59 2.80 6.84 10.36
CA PRO A 59 3.10 6.07 11.57
C PRO A 59 2.22 4.81 11.64
N LEU A 60 2.80 3.70 12.11
CA LEU A 60 2.13 2.41 12.19
C LEU A 60 1.84 2.07 13.66
N PHE A 61 0.68 2.50 14.15
CA PHE A 61 0.21 2.18 15.50
C PHE A 61 -0.86 1.09 15.44
N PHE A 62 -0.53 -0.13 15.88
CA PHE A 62 -1.47 -1.25 15.89
C PHE A 62 -2.50 -1.09 16.99
N GLY A 63 -3.79 -1.09 16.63
CA GLY A 63 -4.90 -0.87 17.57
C GLY A 63 -5.50 -2.14 18.16
N GLY A 64 -5.16 -3.32 17.62
CA GLY A 64 -5.67 -4.61 18.08
C GLY A 64 -4.90 -5.22 19.24
N ASP A 65 -5.49 -6.24 19.86
CA ASP A 65 -4.84 -7.10 20.84
C ASP A 65 -3.84 -8.04 20.16
N LEU A 66 -2.55 -7.65 20.19
CA LEU A 66 -1.45 -8.39 19.56
C LEU A 66 -1.38 -9.89 19.94
N PRO A 67 -1.58 -10.31 21.21
CA PRO A 67 -1.57 -11.73 21.57
C PRO A 67 -2.65 -12.57 20.89
N SER A 68 -3.75 -11.94 20.47
CA SER A 68 -4.88 -12.62 19.80
C SER A 68 -4.74 -12.64 18.27
N ASN A 69 -3.62 -12.18 17.70
CA ASN A 69 -3.45 -12.14 16.25
C ASN A 69 -3.45 -13.54 15.63
N ASP A 70 -4.19 -13.70 14.54
CA ASP A 70 -4.05 -14.85 13.65
C ASP A 70 -2.83 -14.70 12.74
N GLU A 71 -2.47 -15.79 12.05
CA GLU A 71 -1.30 -15.83 11.16
C GLU A 71 -1.39 -14.79 10.03
N PHE A 72 -2.60 -14.53 9.53
CA PHE A 72 -2.83 -13.56 8.47
C PHE A 72 -2.57 -12.13 8.96
N THR A 73 -3.16 -11.73 10.08
CA THR A 73 -2.95 -10.41 10.68
C THR A 73 -1.47 -10.23 11.03
N LEU A 74 -0.82 -11.28 11.56
CA LEU A 74 0.61 -11.25 11.85
C LEU A 74 1.46 -11.08 10.59
N SER A 75 1.11 -11.72 9.47
CA SER A 75 1.88 -11.60 8.21
C SER A 75 1.85 -10.16 7.67
N LEU A 76 0.73 -9.44 7.82
CA LEU A 76 0.63 -8.02 7.46
C LEU A 76 1.62 -7.13 8.22
N LEU A 77 1.93 -7.48 9.48
CA LEU A 77 2.83 -6.71 10.36
C LEU A 77 4.29 -7.15 10.27
N THR A 78 4.58 -8.28 9.62
CA THR A 78 5.91 -8.91 9.65
C THR A 78 6.55 -9.06 8.28
N ASN A 79 5.90 -8.58 7.22
CA ASN A 79 6.49 -8.53 5.89
C ASN A 79 7.67 -7.56 5.86
N LYS A 80 8.89 -8.11 5.81
CA LYS A 80 10.14 -7.34 5.89
C LYS A 80 10.33 -6.38 4.72
N GLU A 81 9.92 -6.77 3.52
CA GLU A 81 10.09 -5.92 2.33
C GLU A 81 9.16 -4.71 2.38
N VAL A 82 7.91 -4.91 2.79
CA VAL A 82 6.94 -3.82 2.99
C VAL A 82 7.38 -2.87 4.10
N LEU A 83 7.86 -3.40 5.23
CA LEU A 83 8.38 -2.57 6.33
C LEU A 83 9.66 -1.83 5.95
N LYS A 84 10.55 -2.46 5.18
CA LYS A 84 11.74 -1.80 4.64
C LYS A 84 11.34 -0.63 3.75
N MET A 85 10.40 -0.85 2.82
CA MET A 85 9.84 0.23 1.99
C MET A 85 9.30 1.37 2.86
N HIS A 86 8.40 1.09 3.82
CA HIS A 86 7.86 2.12 4.71
C HIS A 86 8.97 2.95 5.38
N SER A 87 10.00 2.27 5.90
CA SER A 87 11.08 2.95 6.61
C SER A 87 11.97 3.80 5.68
N GLU A 88 12.25 3.33 4.46
CA GLU A 88 13.28 3.90 3.58
C GLU A 88 12.73 4.70 2.41
N ASN A 89 11.42 4.63 2.12
CA ASN A 89 10.85 5.35 0.98
C ASN A 89 10.89 6.87 1.18
N SER A 90 10.89 7.59 0.07
CA SER A 90 10.78 9.05 0.00
C SER A 90 9.95 9.44 -1.24
N GLN A 91 9.71 10.74 -1.42
CA GLN A 91 9.06 11.30 -2.62
C GLN A 91 7.67 10.71 -2.90
N VAL A 92 6.89 10.47 -1.85
CA VAL A 92 5.51 9.97 -1.95
C VAL A 92 4.66 10.92 -2.79
N THR A 93 4.13 10.41 -3.91
CA THR A 93 3.35 11.18 -4.89
C THR A 93 2.13 10.40 -5.35
N GLN A 94 0.97 11.04 -5.40
CA GLN A 94 -0.20 10.47 -6.09
C GLN A 94 -0.03 10.66 -7.60
N LEU A 95 0.01 9.56 -8.36
CA LEU A 95 0.11 9.62 -9.82
C LEU A 95 -1.22 10.03 -10.44
N PHE A 96 -2.31 9.38 -10.01
CA PHE A 96 -3.67 9.71 -10.42
C PHE A 96 -4.67 9.20 -9.39
N LYS A 97 -5.88 9.78 -9.46
CA LYS A 97 -7.08 9.26 -8.82
C LYS A 97 -8.28 9.62 -9.67
N GLU A 98 -8.87 8.64 -10.33
CA GLU A 98 -10.00 8.84 -11.25
C GLU A 98 -10.84 7.58 -11.32
N GLU A 99 -12.17 7.74 -11.40
CA GLU A 99 -13.11 6.64 -11.67
C GLU A 99 -12.95 5.39 -10.77
N GLY A 100 -12.64 5.59 -9.48
CA GLY A 100 -12.44 4.49 -8.52
C GLY A 100 -11.07 3.81 -8.62
N LYS A 101 -10.17 4.31 -9.47
CA LYS A 101 -8.77 3.87 -9.56
C LYS A 101 -7.87 4.90 -8.89
N MET A 102 -6.84 4.44 -8.20
CA MET A 102 -5.84 5.31 -7.61
C MET A 102 -4.46 4.66 -7.71
N ALA A 103 -3.45 5.47 -7.99
CA ALA A 103 -2.06 5.04 -7.99
C ALA A 103 -1.18 6.00 -7.19
N ILE A 104 -0.35 5.45 -6.32
CA ILE A 104 0.63 6.18 -5.51
C ILE A 104 2.01 5.61 -5.82
N THR A 105 3.00 6.49 -5.96
CA THR A 105 4.40 6.09 -6.09
C THR A 105 5.24 6.67 -4.96
N SER A 106 6.32 5.97 -4.63
CA SER A 106 7.41 6.46 -3.79
C SER A 106 8.73 5.87 -4.31
N LYS A 107 9.86 6.38 -3.82
CA LYS A 107 11.19 5.94 -4.26
C LYS A 107 12.06 5.52 -3.09
N ASN A 108 12.98 4.59 -3.33
CA ASN A 108 14.13 4.37 -2.47
C ASN A 108 15.33 5.11 -3.07
N GLU A 109 15.76 6.22 -2.46
CA GLU A 109 16.88 7.01 -2.99
C GLU A 109 18.24 6.29 -2.88
N LYS A 110 18.39 5.34 -1.96
CA LYS A 110 19.66 4.63 -1.75
C LYS A 110 19.90 3.57 -2.83
N GLU A 111 18.86 2.81 -3.12
CA GLU A 111 18.93 1.65 -4.03
C GLU A 111 18.39 1.96 -5.43
N GLY A 112 17.72 3.10 -5.62
CA GLY A 112 17.11 3.49 -6.89
C GLY A 112 15.78 2.81 -7.20
N TYR A 113 15.20 2.07 -6.25
CA TYR A 113 13.93 1.38 -6.44
C TYR A 113 12.76 2.35 -6.58
N ILE A 114 11.77 1.98 -7.39
CA ILE A 114 10.47 2.65 -7.44
C ILE A 114 9.44 1.72 -6.80
N TYR A 115 8.65 2.26 -5.89
CA TYR A 115 7.49 1.57 -5.35
C TYR A 115 6.22 2.14 -5.97
N LEU A 116 5.28 1.25 -6.28
CA LEU A 116 4.00 1.58 -6.89
C LEU A 116 2.89 0.84 -6.16
N ALA A 117 1.94 1.59 -5.60
CA ALA A 117 0.71 1.05 -5.06
C ALA A 117 -0.46 1.39 -5.96
N LEU A 118 -1.27 0.39 -6.28
CA LEU A 118 -2.49 0.50 -7.09
C LEU A 118 -3.68 0.14 -6.21
N PHE A 119 -4.77 0.91 -6.31
CA PHE A 119 -5.97 0.71 -5.50
C PHE A 119 -7.21 0.75 -6.37
N ASN A 120 -8.07 -0.24 -6.19
CA ASN A 120 -9.46 -0.19 -6.61
C ASN A 120 -10.31 0.28 -5.42
N THR A 121 -10.78 1.52 -5.48
CA THR A 121 -11.61 2.15 -4.45
C THR A 121 -13.10 2.14 -4.82
N SER A 122 -13.53 1.27 -5.74
CA SER A 122 -14.95 1.10 -6.09
C SER A 122 -15.63 0.05 -5.21
N ASP A 123 -16.91 0.26 -4.92
CA ASP A 123 -17.68 -0.56 -3.96
C ASP A 123 -18.16 -1.91 -4.51
N ASP A 124 -18.22 -2.05 -5.83
CA ASP A 124 -18.93 -3.17 -6.46
C ASP A 124 -18.30 -3.70 -7.76
N LYS A 125 -17.16 -3.15 -8.20
CA LYS A 125 -16.59 -3.46 -9.51
C LYS A 125 -15.15 -3.95 -9.40
N ASP A 126 -14.84 -4.98 -10.18
CA ASP A 126 -13.46 -5.26 -10.55
C ASP A 126 -12.99 -4.18 -11.53
N LEU A 127 -11.80 -3.63 -11.31
CA LEU A 127 -11.20 -2.62 -12.19
C LEU A 127 -9.82 -3.09 -12.66
N THR A 128 -9.55 -2.85 -13.95
CA THR A 128 -8.20 -2.95 -14.51
C THR A 128 -7.52 -1.59 -14.37
N ILE A 129 -6.35 -1.58 -13.74
CA ILE A 129 -5.51 -0.39 -13.54
C ILE A 129 -4.26 -0.56 -14.38
N GLU A 130 -3.92 0.48 -15.14
CA GLU A 130 -2.80 0.49 -16.06
C GLU A 130 -1.84 1.63 -15.69
N VAL A 131 -0.55 1.34 -15.57
CA VAL A 131 0.49 2.34 -15.31
C VAL A 131 1.62 2.17 -16.30
N LYS A 132 1.90 3.24 -17.05
CA LYS A 132 3.06 3.30 -17.96
C LYS A 132 4.35 3.45 -17.17
N LEU A 133 5.30 2.55 -17.40
CA LEU A 133 6.59 2.52 -16.71
C LEU A 133 7.46 3.73 -17.07
N ASP A 134 7.40 4.17 -18.32
CA ASP A 134 8.03 5.41 -18.80
C ASP A 134 7.62 6.65 -17.98
N GLY A 135 6.36 6.70 -17.54
CA GLY A 135 5.84 7.77 -16.69
C GLY A 135 6.47 7.81 -15.30
N LEU A 136 7.09 6.72 -14.86
CA LEU A 136 7.84 6.61 -13.61
C LEU A 136 9.34 6.94 -13.79
N GLY A 137 9.77 7.22 -15.03
CA GLY A 137 11.16 7.49 -15.37
C GLY A 137 12.01 6.23 -15.59
N LEU A 138 11.37 5.08 -15.84
CA LEU A 138 12.03 3.81 -16.15
C LEU A 138 11.97 3.61 -17.67
N LYS A 139 13.11 3.42 -18.33
CA LYS A 139 13.21 3.27 -19.80
C LYS A 139 13.96 2.02 -20.25
N ASP A 140 14.50 1.27 -19.30
CA ASP A 140 15.25 0.03 -19.53
C ASP A 140 14.43 -1.16 -19.05
N ASP A 141 14.95 -2.37 -19.25
CA ASP A 141 14.32 -3.59 -18.73
C ASP A 141 14.16 -3.49 -17.21
N VAL A 142 12.97 -3.84 -16.71
CA VAL A 142 12.64 -3.79 -15.28
C VAL A 142 12.27 -5.15 -14.74
N ARG A 143 12.57 -5.37 -13.46
CA ARG A 143 11.98 -6.42 -12.64
C ARG A 143 10.89 -5.81 -11.77
N ILE A 144 9.68 -6.37 -11.84
CA ILE A 144 8.55 -5.95 -11.02
C ILE A 144 8.21 -7.11 -10.07
N THR A 145 8.16 -6.83 -8.77
CA THR A 145 7.82 -7.82 -7.74
C THR A 145 6.62 -7.35 -6.94
N ASN A 146 5.60 -8.19 -6.82
CA ASN A 146 4.51 -7.98 -5.87
C ASN A 146 5.05 -8.16 -4.45
N MET A 147 4.99 -7.12 -3.64
CA MET A 147 5.62 -7.10 -2.31
C MET A 147 4.88 -7.93 -1.26
N TRP A 148 3.61 -8.23 -1.48
CA TRP A 148 2.81 -9.05 -0.57
C TRP A 148 2.99 -10.55 -0.84
N SER A 149 2.94 -10.97 -2.11
CA SER A 149 3.13 -12.39 -2.48
C SER A 149 4.61 -12.77 -2.67
N GLY A 150 5.47 -11.81 -3.01
CA GLY A 150 6.86 -12.05 -3.40
C GLY A 150 7.02 -12.55 -4.84
N GLU A 151 5.93 -12.64 -5.59
CA GLU A 151 5.94 -13.12 -6.98
C GLU A 151 6.37 -12.02 -7.94
N GLU A 152 7.10 -12.40 -9.00
CA GLU A 152 7.43 -11.50 -10.10
C GLU A 152 6.22 -11.32 -11.01
N VAL A 153 6.07 -10.10 -11.55
CA VAL A 153 4.98 -9.72 -12.45
C VAL A 153 5.58 -9.20 -13.74
N ASP A 154 5.16 -9.77 -14.87
CA ASP A 154 5.60 -9.32 -16.18
C ASP A 154 4.75 -8.15 -16.68
N PRO A 155 5.34 -7.02 -17.11
CA PRO A 155 4.60 -5.95 -17.77
C PRO A 155 4.15 -6.36 -19.18
N ILE A 156 3.06 -5.76 -19.65
CA ILE A 156 2.62 -5.89 -21.04
C ILE A 156 3.27 -4.77 -21.86
N GLY A 157 4.44 -5.07 -22.42
CA GLY A 157 5.29 -4.05 -23.03
C GLY A 157 5.81 -3.08 -21.96
N GLU A 158 5.52 -1.79 -22.11
CA GLU A 158 5.94 -0.73 -21.16
C GLU A 158 4.84 -0.40 -20.12
N VAL A 159 3.84 -1.28 -19.95
CA VAL A 159 2.68 -1.02 -19.10
C VAL A 159 2.50 -2.14 -18.08
N LEU A 160 2.46 -1.78 -16.80
CA LEU A 160 1.96 -2.68 -15.76
C LEU A 160 0.43 -2.66 -15.79
N VAL A 161 -0.19 -3.83 -15.94
CA VAL A 161 -1.64 -4.00 -16.03
C VAL A 161 -2.10 -4.93 -14.93
N GLU A 162 -2.93 -4.41 -14.02
CA GLU A 162 -3.40 -5.16 -12.85
C GLU A 162 -4.91 -5.16 -12.78
N LYS A 163 -5.50 -6.35 -12.65
CA LYS A 163 -6.94 -6.51 -12.41
C LYS A 163 -7.17 -6.68 -10.91
N LEU A 164 -7.81 -5.70 -10.29
CA LEU A 164 -8.10 -5.69 -8.86
C LEU A 164 -9.59 -5.79 -8.61
N SER A 165 -9.99 -6.68 -7.71
CA SER A 165 -11.38 -6.73 -7.22
C SER A 165 -11.75 -5.47 -6.44
N SER A 166 -13.04 -5.26 -6.22
CA SER A 166 -13.53 -4.16 -5.38
C SER A 166 -12.78 -4.13 -4.04
N HIS A 167 -12.33 -2.94 -3.65
CA HIS A 167 -11.53 -2.66 -2.44
C HIS A 167 -10.13 -3.28 -2.39
N ALA A 168 -9.70 -4.00 -3.41
CA ALA A 168 -8.37 -4.61 -3.46
C ALA A 168 -7.28 -3.61 -3.87
N SER A 169 -6.05 -3.97 -3.53
CA SER A 169 -4.85 -3.21 -3.89
C SER A 169 -3.74 -4.13 -4.37
N GLY A 170 -2.79 -3.54 -5.10
CA GLY A 170 -1.50 -4.15 -5.41
C GLY A 170 -0.37 -3.24 -4.92
N LEU A 171 0.73 -3.85 -4.45
CA LEU A 171 1.93 -3.14 -4.04
C LEU A 171 3.14 -3.76 -4.72
N TYR A 172 3.87 -2.95 -5.48
CA TYR A 172 4.93 -3.40 -6.36
C TYR A 172 6.23 -2.68 -6.05
N LYS A 173 7.34 -3.44 -6.05
CA LYS A 173 8.71 -2.93 -6.12
C LYS A 173 9.19 -3.09 -7.56
N ILE A 174 9.72 -2.02 -8.13
CA ILE A 174 10.23 -1.97 -9.49
C ILE A 174 11.73 -1.63 -9.45
N GLU A 175 12.53 -2.47 -10.07
CA GLU A 175 13.99 -2.40 -10.09
C GLU A 175 14.48 -2.43 -11.55
N LEU A 176 15.50 -1.64 -11.89
CA LEU A 176 16.13 -1.72 -13.21
C LEU A 176 17.00 -2.97 -13.30
N ILE A 177 16.95 -3.65 -14.44
CA ILE A 177 17.83 -4.77 -14.77
C ILE A 177 19.06 -4.18 -15.48
N HIS A 178 20.24 -4.38 -14.90
CA HIS A 178 21.53 -4.01 -15.48
C HIS A 178 22.17 -5.19 -16.21
#